data_AF-A0A2W1EIS6-F1
#
_entry.id   AF-A0A2W1EIS6-F1
#
_cell.length_a   1.000
_cell.length_b   1.000
_cell.length_c   1.000
_cell.angle_alpha   90.00
_cell.angle_beta   90.00
_cell.angle_gamma   90.00
#
_symmetry.space_group_name_H-M   'P 1'
#
loop_
_entity.id
_entity.type
_entity.pdbx_description
1 polymer ?
#
loop_
_entity_poly.entity_id
_entity_poly.type
_entity_poly.pdbx_seq_one_letter_code
_entity_poly.pdbx_strand_id
1 'polypeptide(L)'
;MAMRLAIGRPLGAAVRASSCSRSAVRTFTSTALRAKEVAGPESGTPNMRFAPRDPAGKLKAPIVNPADHFKEKGEALHKYGQYLMSCLPKYVQQFSVWKDELTIYVPPSGIIPTFTFLKYHTAAEYTQISDITAVDYPTKDQRFEVVYNMLSIRHNSRLRVKTYADEATPVPSLCDLYDGANWYEREVYDLFGVFFVGHPDLRRIMTDYGFDGHPLRKDFPMTGYTEIRYDEEKKRIVVEPLEMTQAFRNFRGGSSAWEQVGPGDDLKPEAFKLPTPKPEPPKVEEKK
;
A
#
# COMPACT_ATOMS: atom_id res chain seq x y z
N MET A 1 -30.60 54.67 38.02
CA MET A 1 -29.85 55.64 38.87
C MET A 1 -28.41 55.16 38.95
N ALA A 2 -27.47 56.04 38.58
CA ALA A 2 -26.02 56.00 38.80
C ALA A 2 -25.14 54.90 38.12
N MET A 3 -24.34 55.41 37.18
CA MET A 3 -23.13 54.88 36.53
C MET A 3 -22.07 54.33 37.50
N ARG A 4 -21.24 53.39 37.01
CA ARG A 4 -19.77 53.43 37.21
C ARG A 4 -19.04 53.00 35.94
N LEU A 5 -18.48 54.01 35.26
CA LEU A 5 -17.44 53.91 34.23
C LEU A 5 -16.09 53.69 34.92
N ALA A 6 -15.34 52.66 34.51
CA ALA A 6 -13.93 52.52 34.86
C ALA A 6 -13.09 52.99 33.66
N ILE A 7 -12.48 54.17 33.82
CA ILE A 7 -11.55 54.80 32.89
C ILE A 7 -10.14 54.42 33.34
N GLY A 8 -9.42 53.64 32.54
CA GLY A 8 -7.99 53.39 32.74
C GLY A 8 -7.15 54.40 31.96
N ARG A 9 -6.53 55.35 32.66
CA ARG A 9 -5.47 56.22 32.15
C ARG A 9 -4.14 55.45 32.09
N PRO A 10 -3.33 55.57 31.03
CA PRO A 10 -1.92 55.22 31.10
C PRO A 10 -1.10 56.38 31.69
N LEU A 11 -0.22 56.05 32.63
CA LEU A 11 0.76 56.92 33.26
C LEU A 11 1.81 57.38 32.24
N GLY A 12 2.05 58.69 32.19
CA GLY A 12 3.19 59.26 31.48
C GLY A 12 4.47 59.11 32.31
N ALA A 13 5.54 58.65 31.69
CA ALA A 13 6.90 58.78 32.19
C ALA A 13 7.72 59.50 31.13
N ALA A 14 8.23 60.67 31.49
CA ALA A 14 9.17 61.45 30.70
C ALA A 14 10.54 60.76 30.72
N VAL A 15 11.20 60.66 29.56
CA VAL A 15 12.63 60.34 29.50
C VAL A 15 13.30 61.27 28.49
N ARG A 16 14.14 62.17 29.02
CA ARG A 16 15.21 62.83 28.28
C ARG A 16 16.31 61.81 28.01
N ALA A 17 16.84 61.85 26.80
CA ALA A 17 17.90 60.97 26.35
C ALA A 17 19.28 61.39 26.88
N SER A 18 20.08 60.38 27.25
CA SER A 18 21.55 60.39 27.29
C SER A 18 21.94 58.90 27.37
N SER A 19 22.44 58.25 26.32
CA SER A 19 23.75 58.35 25.66
C SER A 19 24.46 57.00 25.80
N CYS A 20 24.78 56.41 24.64
CA CYS A 20 25.88 55.48 24.38
C CYS A 20 25.84 54.06 24.99
N SER A 21 25.48 53.08 24.16
CA SER A 21 26.24 51.85 24.00
C SER A 21 25.91 51.22 22.64
N ARG A 22 26.94 50.99 21.83
CA ARG A 22 26.87 50.37 20.51
C ARG A 22 26.57 48.88 20.67
N SER A 23 25.30 48.52 20.60
CA SER A 23 24.89 47.17 20.20
C SER A 23 24.18 47.31 18.87
N ALA A 24 24.65 46.56 17.86
CA ALA A 24 24.07 46.52 16.53
C ALA A 24 22.72 45.78 16.59
N VAL A 25 21.72 46.44 17.16
CA VAL A 25 20.33 46.01 17.10
C VAL A 25 19.90 46.25 15.66
N ARG A 26 19.76 45.17 14.90
CA ARG A 26 19.07 45.20 13.60
C ARG A 26 17.72 45.83 13.85
N THR A 27 17.57 47.09 13.45
CA THR A 27 16.28 47.77 13.44
C THR A 27 15.42 46.98 12.49
N PHE A 28 14.48 46.19 13.03
CA PHE A 28 13.37 45.69 12.25
C PHE A 28 12.71 46.92 11.64
N THR A 29 12.95 47.16 10.36
CA THR A 29 12.16 48.10 9.59
C THR A 29 10.73 47.58 9.70
N SER A 30 9.92 48.21 10.54
CA SER A 30 8.48 48.08 10.45
C SER A 30 8.11 48.72 9.11
N THR A 31 8.21 47.94 8.03
CA THR A 31 7.41 48.21 6.85
C THR A 31 5.99 48.28 7.39
N ALA A 32 5.43 49.49 7.43
CA ALA A 32 4.01 49.65 7.63
C ALA A 32 3.37 48.62 6.69
N LEU A 33 2.62 47.67 7.27
CA LEU A 33 1.70 46.87 6.50
C LEU A 33 0.73 47.86 5.89
N ARG A 34 1.10 48.47 4.74
CA ARG A 34 0.11 48.84 3.76
C ARG A 34 -0.58 47.51 3.53
N ALA A 35 -1.83 47.41 3.99
CA ALA A 35 -2.76 46.50 3.39
C ALA A 35 -2.66 46.82 1.91
N LYS A 36 -1.84 46.05 1.20
CA LYS A 36 -1.83 46.08 -0.25
C LYS A 36 -3.19 45.45 -0.51
N GLU A 37 -4.23 46.27 -0.59
CA GLU A 37 -5.46 45.88 -1.24
C GLU A 37 -5.04 45.59 -2.67
N VAL A 38 -4.57 44.37 -2.90
CA VAL A 38 -4.22 43.86 -4.23
C VAL A 38 -5.48 43.79 -5.09
N ALA A 39 -6.66 43.95 -4.50
CA ALA A 39 -7.94 44.06 -5.19
C ALA A 39 -8.83 45.12 -4.49
N GLY A 40 -8.39 46.38 -4.53
CA GLY A 40 -9.21 47.56 -4.24
C GLY A 40 -9.72 48.22 -5.53
N PRO A 41 -10.74 49.10 -5.48
CA PRO A 41 -11.25 49.80 -6.66
C PRO A 41 -10.21 50.69 -7.37
N GLU A 42 -9.16 51.08 -6.66
CA GLU A 42 -8.04 51.88 -7.18
C GLU A 42 -6.85 51.03 -7.69
N SER A 43 -6.82 49.73 -7.37
CA SER A 43 -5.79 48.84 -7.91
C SER A 43 -6.22 48.34 -9.28
N GLY A 44 -5.38 48.51 -10.32
CA GLY A 44 -5.65 48.04 -11.70
C GLY A 44 -5.73 46.51 -11.88
N THR A 45 -5.82 45.76 -10.78
CA THR A 45 -5.93 44.31 -10.71
C THR A 45 -7.40 43.94 -10.46
N PRO A 46 -8.03 43.14 -11.34
CA PRO A 46 -9.45 42.82 -11.23
C PRO A 46 -9.72 41.96 -9.99
N ASN A 47 -10.80 42.29 -9.27
CA ASN A 47 -11.21 41.55 -8.09
C ASN A 47 -11.89 40.24 -8.49
N MET A 48 -11.18 39.12 -8.36
CA MET A 48 -11.63 37.78 -8.72
C MET A 48 -12.87 37.29 -7.94
N ARG A 49 -13.27 37.97 -6.86
CA ARG A 49 -14.52 37.66 -6.14
C ARG A 49 -15.76 37.97 -6.97
N PHE A 50 -15.66 38.92 -7.90
CA PHE A 50 -16.75 39.34 -8.80
C PHE A 50 -16.59 38.76 -10.21
N ALA A 51 -15.60 37.89 -10.43
CA ALA A 51 -15.45 37.22 -11.71
C ALA A 51 -16.71 36.37 -12.00
N PRO A 52 -17.28 36.45 -13.21
CA PRO A 52 -18.43 35.63 -13.57
C PRO A 52 -18.03 34.16 -13.49
N ARG A 53 -18.82 33.37 -12.76
CA ARG A 53 -18.69 31.91 -12.75
C ARG A 53 -19.59 31.36 -13.83
N ASP A 54 -19.16 30.28 -14.48
CA ASP A 54 -20.02 29.56 -15.40
C ASP A 54 -21.30 29.13 -14.67
N PRO A 55 -22.47 29.23 -15.33
CA PRO A 55 -23.72 28.80 -14.73
C PRO A 55 -23.63 27.31 -14.41
N ALA A 56 -24.12 26.92 -13.23
CA ALA A 56 -24.17 25.51 -12.82
C ALA A 56 -25.16 24.75 -13.72
N GLY A 57 -24.66 24.17 -14.82
CA GLY A 57 -25.43 23.31 -15.70
C GLY A 57 -25.67 21.92 -15.10
N LYS A 58 -26.61 21.17 -15.67
CA LYS A 58 -26.76 19.74 -15.34
C LYS A 58 -25.51 18.99 -15.80
N LEU A 59 -24.77 18.41 -14.86
CA LEU A 59 -23.61 17.56 -15.18
C LEU A 59 -24.09 16.33 -15.96
N LYS A 60 -23.53 16.10 -17.14
CA LYS A 60 -23.78 14.92 -17.96
C LYS A 60 -22.53 14.04 -17.92
N ALA A 61 -22.64 12.85 -17.35
CA ALA A 61 -21.60 11.83 -17.38
C ALA A 61 -22.16 10.56 -18.05
N PRO A 62 -21.47 9.97 -19.03
CA PRO A 62 -21.90 8.72 -19.64
C PRO A 62 -21.75 7.55 -18.66
N ILE A 63 -22.65 6.57 -18.74
CA ILE A 63 -22.53 5.31 -17.99
C ILE A 63 -21.56 4.42 -18.78
N VAL A 64 -20.35 4.23 -18.26
CA VAL A 64 -19.31 3.40 -18.87
C VAL A 64 -18.78 2.44 -17.80
N ASN A 65 -18.55 1.19 -18.18
CA ASN A 65 -17.89 0.25 -17.28
C ASN A 65 -16.39 0.57 -17.20
N PRO A 66 -15.85 0.90 -16.02
CA PRO A 66 -14.43 1.24 -15.89
C PRO A 66 -13.50 0.08 -16.26
N ALA A 67 -13.97 -1.18 -16.23
CA ALA A 67 -13.18 -2.34 -16.62
C ALA A 67 -12.84 -2.38 -18.12
N ASP A 68 -13.65 -1.72 -18.97
CA ASP A 68 -13.47 -1.74 -20.41
C ASP A 68 -12.17 -1.04 -20.86
N HIS A 69 -11.69 -0.07 -20.07
CA HIS A 69 -10.43 0.63 -20.32
C HIS A 69 -9.19 -0.28 -20.31
N PHE A 70 -9.29 -1.45 -19.69
CA PHE A 70 -8.16 -2.36 -19.49
C PHE A 70 -8.10 -3.50 -20.50
N LYS A 71 -9.05 -3.61 -21.44
CA LYS A 71 -9.12 -4.75 -22.39
C LYS A 71 -7.85 -4.90 -23.22
N GLU A 72 -7.39 -3.81 -23.84
CA GLU A 72 -6.19 -3.80 -24.68
C GLU A 72 -4.92 -4.13 -23.89
N LYS A 73 -4.76 -3.51 -22.71
CA LYS A 73 -3.64 -3.80 -21.79
C LYS A 73 -3.68 -5.24 -21.30
N GLY A 74 -4.88 -5.75 -20.99
CA GLY A 74 -5.11 -7.13 -20.58
C GLY A 74 -4.58 -8.11 -21.62
N GLU A 75 -4.89 -7.91 -22.91
CA GLU A 75 -4.39 -8.77 -23.98
C GLU A 75 -2.85 -8.73 -24.08
N ALA A 76 -2.24 -7.55 -23.99
CA ALA A 76 -0.78 -7.41 -23.99
C ALA A 76 -0.11 -8.13 -22.80
N LEU A 77 -0.72 -8.05 -21.61
CA LEU A 77 -0.23 -8.73 -20.42
C LEU A 77 -0.38 -10.25 -20.49
N HIS A 78 -1.43 -10.78 -21.13
CA HIS A 78 -1.56 -12.22 -21.36
C HIS A 78 -0.45 -12.72 -22.31
N LYS A 79 -0.15 -11.98 -23.38
CA LYS A 79 0.98 -12.29 -24.30
C LYS A 79 2.31 -12.27 -23.55
N TYR A 80 2.53 -11.28 -22.69
CA TYR A 80 3.75 -11.19 -21.89
C TYR A 80 3.84 -12.29 -20.82
N GLY A 81 2.73 -12.64 -20.16
CA GLY A 81 2.68 -13.77 -19.22
C GLY A 81 3.02 -15.10 -19.89
N GLN A 82 2.50 -15.34 -21.10
CA GLN A 82 2.84 -16.51 -21.91
C GLN A 82 4.32 -16.52 -22.32
N TYR A 83 4.88 -15.35 -22.66
CA TYR A 83 6.30 -15.20 -22.95
C TYR A 83 7.19 -15.54 -21.74
N LEU A 84 6.85 -15.05 -20.55
CA LEU A 84 7.60 -15.38 -19.33
C LEU A 84 7.52 -16.87 -18.99
N MET A 85 6.36 -17.49 -19.21
CA MET A 85 6.18 -18.93 -19.02
C MET A 85 6.99 -19.75 -20.03
N SER A 86 7.15 -19.29 -21.27
CA SER A 86 7.97 -19.99 -22.28
C SER A 86 9.47 -19.81 -22.06
N CYS A 87 9.92 -18.68 -21.50
CA CYS A 87 11.31 -18.46 -21.12
C CYS A 87 11.73 -19.29 -19.89
N LEU A 88 10.85 -19.46 -18.90
CA LEU A 88 11.14 -20.13 -17.63
C LEU A 88 10.14 -21.25 -17.29
N PRO A 89 9.95 -22.26 -18.15
CA PRO A 89 8.94 -23.31 -17.95
C PRO A 89 9.22 -24.19 -16.72
N LYS A 90 10.48 -24.24 -16.27
CA LYS A 90 10.89 -25.00 -15.08
C LYS A 90 10.40 -24.38 -13.77
N TYR A 91 10.26 -23.05 -13.73
CA TYR A 91 9.98 -22.31 -12.49
C TYR A 91 8.59 -21.67 -12.48
N VAL A 92 8.09 -21.20 -13.63
CA VAL A 92 6.76 -20.59 -13.69
C VAL A 92 5.69 -21.68 -13.75
N GLN A 93 4.89 -21.80 -12.69
CA GLN A 93 3.81 -22.80 -12.62
C GLN A 93 2.57 -22.34 -13.38
N GLN A 94 2.18 -21.09 -13.14
CA GLN A 94 1.00 -20.47 -13.73
C GLN A 94 1.15 -18.95 -13.67
N PHE A 95 0.33 -18.24 -14.44
CA PHE A 95 0.17 -16.80 -14.34
C PHE A 95 -1.31 -16.44 -14.31
N SER A 96 -1.64 -15.32 -13.66
CA SER A 96 -2.99 -14.76 -13.64
C SER A 96 -2.92 -13.28 -13.99
N VAL A 97 -3.83 -12.84 -14.85
CA VAL A 97 -3.99 -11.43 -15.20
C VAL A 97 -5.34 -10.96 -14.68
N TRP A 98 -5.35 -9.86 -13.94
CA TRP A 98 -6.57 -9.20 -13.51
C TRP A 98 -6.46 -7.71 -13.79
N LYS A 99 -7.35 -7.20 -14.66
CA LYS A 99 -7.28 -5.83 -15.20
C LYS A 99 -5.90 -5.57 -15.82
N ASP A 100 -5.08 -4.73 -15.19
CA ASP A 100 -3.72 -4.36 -15.59
C ASP A 100 -2.62 -4.98 -14.72
N GLU A 101 -2.97 -5.91 -13.83
CA GLU A 101 -2.01 -6.60 -12.96
C GLU A 101 -1.68 -8.00 -13.48
N LEU A 102 -0.41 -8.22 -13.82
CA LEU A 102 0.13 -9.55 -14.09
C LEU A 102 0.71 -10.14 -12.79
N THR A 103 0.28 -11.34 -12.44
CA THR A 103 0.81 -12.13 -11.31
C THR A 103 1.35 -13.46 -11.81
N ILE A 104 2.55 -13.84 -11.39
CA ILE A 104 3.18 -15.11 -11.75
C ILE A 104 3.40 -15.93 -10.48
N TYR A 105 3.15 -17.23 -10.56
CA TYR A 105 3.29 -18.15 -9.45
C TYR A 105 4.54 -19.01 -9.64
N VAL A 106 5.41 -19.00 -8.64
CA VAL A 106 6.75 -19.58 -8.69
C VAL A 106 6.96 -20.39 -7.40
N PRO A 107 7.57 -21.59 -7.46
CA PRO A 107 7.94 -22.33 -6.26
C PRO A 107 9.12 -21.66 -5.54
N PRO A 108 9.29 -21.86 -4.23
CA PRO A 108 10.40 -21.29 -3.45
C PRO A 108 11.79 -21.60 -4.03
N SER A 109 11.97 -22.81 -4.57
CA SER A 109 13.22 -23.24 -5.21
C SER A 109 13.58 -22.44 -6.47
N GLY A 110 12.59 -21.79 -7.10
CA GLY A 110 12.73 -21.04 -8.34
C GLY A 110 12.85 -19.53 -8.14
N ILE A 111 12.90 -19.02 -6.90
CA ILE A 111 12.91 -17.58 -6.62
C ILE A 111 14.15 -16.91 -7.21
N ILE A 112 15.35 -17.28 -6.75
CA ILE A 112 16.61 -16.67 -7.21
C ILE A 112 16.73 -16.65 -8.74
N PRO A 113 16.56 -17.77 -9.48
CA PRO A 113 16.70 -17.75 -10.94
C PRO A 113 15.61 -16.90 -11.63
N THR A 114 14.38 -16.89 -11.11
CA THR A 114 13.30 -16.07 -11.69
C THR A 114 13.56 -14.59 -11.48
N PHE A 115 13.96 -14.17 -10.28
CA PHE A 115 14.30 -12.77 -10.00
C PHE A 115 15.56 -12.32 -10.73
N THR A 116 16.55 -13.20 -10.89
CA THR A 116 17.73 -12.92 -11.72
C THR A 116 17.32 -12.61 -13.16
N PHE A 117 16.44 -13.44 -13.75
CA PHE A 117 15.89 -13.19 -15.08
C PHE A 117 15.11 -11.87 -15.14
N LEU A 118 14.20 -11.63 -14.18
CA LEU A 118 13.39 -10.42 -14.12
C LEU A 118 14.20 -9.14 -13.87
N LYS A 119 15.44 -9.24 -13.35
CA LYS A 119 16.31 -8.09 -13.15
C LYS A 119 17.14 -7.77 -14.39
N TYR A 120 17.71 -8.80 -15.02
CA TYR A 120 18.76 -8.64 -16.05
C TYR A 120 18.29 -8.81 -17.49
N HIS A 121 17.10 -9.38 -17.72
CA HIS A 121 16.61 -9.59 -19.08
C HIS A 121 16.14 -8.27 -19.71
N THR A 122 16.53 -7.98 -20.95
CA THR A 122 16.22 -6.67 -21.60
C THR A 122 14.72 -6.41 -21.77
N ALA A 123 13.92 -7.46 -22.00
CA ALA A 123 12.46 -7.34 -22.04
C ALA A 123 11.79 -7.40 -20.65
N ALA A 124 12.56 -7.71 -19.59
CA ALA A 124 12.09 -7.76 -18.21
C ALA A 124 13.13 -7.07 -17.34
N GLU A 125 13.11 -5.73 -17.33
CA GLU A 125 14.03 -4.89 -16.54
C GLU A 125 13.35 -4.42 -15.25
N TYR A 126 12.97 -5.35 -14.38
CA TYR A 126 12.39 -5.03 -13.07
C TYR A 126 13.49 -4.67 -12.08
N THR A 127 13.94 -3.42 -12.15
CA THR A 127 15.05 -2.90 -11.36
C THR A 127 14.70 -2.57 -9.92
N GLN A 128 13.42 -2.31 -9.62
CA GLN A 128 12.98 -1.86 -8.30
C GLN A 128 12.01 -2.87 -7.65
N ILE A 129 12.31 -3.25 -6.41
CA ILE A 129 11.34 -3.86 -5.51
C ILE A 129 10.46 -2.76 -4.94
N SER A 130 9.15 -2.88 -5.12
CA SER A 130 8.19 -1.95 -4.52
C SER A 130 7.79 -2.40 -3.13
N ASP A 131 7.60 -3.71 -2.93
CA ASP A 131 7.12 -4.28 -1.67
C ASP A 131 7.37 -5.80 -1.64
N ILE A 132 7.59 -6.35 -0.45
CA ILE A 132 7.58 -7.80 -0.18
C ILE A 132 6.69 -8.03 1.02
N THR A 133 5.60 -8.75 0.82
CA THR A 133 4.59 -9.02 1.84
C THR A 133 4.28 -10.50 1.92
N ALA A 134 3.64 -10.93 3.00
CA ALA A 134 3.10 -12.28 3.10
C ALA A 134 1.60 -12.25 3.41
N VAL A 135 0.90 -13.30 3.03
CA VAL A 135 -0.51 -13.51 3.30
C VAL A 135 -0.69 -14.90 3.92
N ASP A 136 -1.37 -14.95 5.05
CA ASP A 136 -1.67 -16.18 5.78
C ASP A 136 -3.03 -16.76 5.34
N TYR A 137 -2.99 -17.94 4.73
CA TYR A 137 -4.12 -18.77 4.33
C TYR A 137 -4.09 -20.10 5.13
N PRO A 138 -4.72 -20.15 6.33
CA PRO A 138 -4.63 -21.32 7.22
C PRO A 138 -5.31 -22.59 6.66
N THR A 139 -6.11 -22.46 5.60
CA THR A 139 -6.79 -23.58 4.94
C THR A 139 -5.92 -24.29 3.90
N LYS A 140 -4.74 -23.74 3.56
CA LYS A 140 -3.81 -24.34 2.60
C LYS A 140 -2.71 -25.11 3.33
N ASP A 141 -2.21 -26.19 2.73
CA ASP A 141 -1.07 -26.94 3.26
C ASP A 141 0.18 -26.06 3.41
N GLN A 142 0.40 -25.18 2.44
CA GLN A 142 1.40 -24.11 2.54
C GLN A 142 0.69 -22.85 3.00
N ARG A 143 0.76 -22.64 4.31
CA ARG A 143 0.03 -21.59 5.03
C ARG A 143 0.31 -20.19 4.51
N PHE A 144 1.57 -19.87 4.19
CA PHE A 144 1.97 -18.52 3.82
C PHE A 144 2.13 -18.39 2.31
N GLU A 145 1.58 -17.32 1.72
CA GLU A 145 1.95 -16.85 0.39
C GLU A 145 2.83 -15.61 0.52
N VAL A 146 4.09 -15.69 0.07
CA VAL A 146 4.99 -14.54 -0.02
C VAL A 146 4.82 -13.89 -1.39
N VAL A 147 4.48 -12.60 -1.38
CA VAL A 147 4.15 -11.78 -2.53
C VAL A 147 5.22 -10.71 -2.71
N TYR A 148 5.83 -10.69 -3.89
CA TYR A 148 6.81 -9.70 -4.28
C TYR A 148 6.18 -8.79 -5.34
N ASN A 149 6.17 -7.48 -5.08
CA ASN A 149 5.69 -6.48 -6.02
C ASN A 149 6.90 -5.75 -6.64
N MET A 150 7.01 -5.82 -7.95
CA MET A 150 8.14 -5.31 -8.73
C MET A 150 7.71 -4.18 -9.65
N LEU A 151 8.62 -3.23 -9.88
CA LEU A 151 8.45 -2.15 -10.83
C LEU A 151 9.64 -2.11 -11.81
N SER A 152 9.32 -2.11 -13.10
CA SER A 152 10.26 -1.75 -14.15
C SER A 152 10.12 -0.26 -14.44
N ILE A 153 11.15 0.52 -14.13
CA ILE A 153 11.18 1.96 -14.41
C ILE A 153 11.31 2.20 -15.92
N ARG A 154 12.09 1.36 -16.61
CA ARG A 154 12.30 1.45 -18.06
C ARG A 154 10.98 1.32 -18.83
N HIS A 155 10.20 0.30 -18.50
CA HIS A 155 8.99 -0.07 -19.22
C HIS A 155 7.71 0.44 -18.52
N ASN A 156 7.85 1.21 -17.43
CA ASN A 156 6.77 1.69 -16.57
C ASN A 156 5.69 0.61 -16.31
N SER A 157 6.15 -0.59 -15.97
CA SER A 157 5.32 -1.78 -15.87
C SER A 157 5.52 -2.45 -14.52
N ARG A 158 4.44 -2.98 -13.94
CA ARG A 158 4.46 -3.67 -12.65
C ARG A 158 4.25 -5.17 -12.84
N LEU A 159 4.86 -5.95 -11.96
CA LEU A 159 4.71 -7.40 -11.93
C LEU A 159 4.62 -7.86 -10.49
N ARG A 160 3.72 -8.81 -10.24
CA ARG A 160 3.63 -9.51 -8.96
C ARG A 160 4.15 -10.93 -9.11
N VAL A 161 5.07 -11.33 -8.24
CA VAL A 161 5.54 -12.71 -8.16
C VAL A 161 5.05 -13.27 -6.83
N LYS A 162 4.38 -14.42 -6.88
CA LYS A 162 3.87 -15.11 -5.70
C LYS A 162 4.60 -16.43 -5.52
N THR A 163 5.01 -16.66 -4.29
CA THR A 163 5.58 -17.93 -3.85
C THR A 163 4.85 -18.36 -2.58
N TYR A 164 5.07 -19.59 -2.16
CA TYR A 164 4.41 -20.17 -1.01
C TYR A 164 5.45 -20.65 0.01
N ALA A 165 5.11 -20.62 1.29
CA ALA A 165 5.97 -21.08 2.36
C ALA A 165 5.12 -21.76 3.43
N ASP A 166 5.78 -22.67 4.14
CA ASP A 166 5.24 -23.26 5.36
C ASP A 166 5.89 -22.58 6.58
N GLU A 167 5.46 -22.90 7.79
CA GLU A 167 6.02 -22.32 9.01
C GLU A 167 7.49 -22.71 9.22
N ALA A 168 7.85 -23.93 8.86
CA ALA A 168 9.21 -24.46 9.02
C ALA A 168 10.05 -24.36 7.74
N THR A 169 9.41 -24.27 6.57
CA THR A 169 10.12 -24.32 5.28
C THR A 169 10.63 -22.94 4.92
N PRO A 170 11.96 -22.73 4.79
CA PRO A 170 12.50 -21.43 4.47
C PRO A 170 12.35 -21.07 2.99
N VAL A 171 12.31 -19.78 2.72
CA VAL A 171 12.29 -19.18 1.39
C VAL A 171 13.68 -18.57 1.10
N PRO A 172 14.24 -18.70 -0.11
CA PRO A 172 15.48 -18.00 -0.46
C PRO A 172 15.33 -16.47 -0.39
N SER A 173 16.31 -15.80 0.22
CA SER A 173 16.40 -14.33 0.28
C SER A 173 16.74 -13.73 -1.09
N LEU A 174 16.22 -12.54 -1.35
CA LEU A 174 16.53 -11.71 -2.52
C LEU A 174 17.52 -10.58 -2.21
N CYS A 175 18.07 -10.52 -1.00
CA CYS A 175 19.01 -9.45 -0.59
C CYS A 175 20.22 -9.33 -1.52
N ASP A 176 20.75 -10.45 -2.01
CA ASP A 176 21.89 -10.47 -2.94
C ASP A 176 21.57 -9.80 -4.29
N LEU A 177 20.29 -9.83 -4.71
CA LEU A 177 19.83 -9.23 -5.95
C LEU A 177 19.32 -7.82 -5.73
N TYR A 178 18.68 -7.53 -4.60
CA TYR A 178 18.06 -6.25 -4.33
C TYR A 178 18.31 -5.84 -2.89
N ASP A 179 19.14 -4.81 -2.70
CA ASP A 179 19.48 -4.30 -1.37
C ASP A 179 18.24 -3.86 -0.57
N GLY A 180 17.20 -3.38 -1.28
CA GLY A 180 15.93 -2.98 -0.68
C GLY A 180 15.12 -4.14 -0.08
N ALA A 181 15.40 -5.40 -0.45
CA ALA A 181 14.67 -6.56 0.06
C ALA A 181 14.92 -6.81 1.56
N ASN A 182 16.07 -6.38 2.09
CA ASN A 182 16.52 -6.66 3.45
C ASN A 182 15.48 -6.28 4.51
N TRP A 183 14.93 -5.06 4.42
CA TRP A 183 13.98 -4.58 5.42
C TRP A 183 12.63 -5.29 5.30
N TYR A 184 12.15 -5.55 4.09
CA TYR A 184 10.86 -6.22 3.88
C TYR A 184 10.91 -7.70 4.27
N GLU A 185 12.00 -8.41 3.98
CA GLU A 185 12.17 -9.80 4.40
C GLU A 185 12.20 -9.93 5.93
N ARG A 186 12.83 -8.97 6.62
CA ARG A 186 12.79 -8.88 8.09
C ARG A 186 11.41 -8.56 8.64
N GLU A 187 10.67 -7.67 7.98
CA GLU A 187 9.29 -7.35 8.35
C GLU A 187 8.38 -8.58 8.22
N VAL A 188 8.48 -9.32 7.10
CA VAL A 188 7.73 -10.55 6.88
C VAL A 188 8.10 -11.62 7.92
N TYR A 189 9.39 -11.73 8.27
CA TYR A 189 9.83 -12.61 9.35
C TYR A 189 9.21 -12.23 10.70
N ASP A 190 9.20 -10.94 11.05
CA ASP A 190 8.67 -10.49 12.34
C ASP A 190 7.15 -10.66 12.44
N LEU A 191 6.42 -10.32 11.38
CA LEU A 191 4.96 -10.27 11.39
C LEU A 191 4.28 -11.62 11.09
N PHE A 192 4.90 -12.46 10.26
CA PHE A 192 4.36 -13.76 9.84
C PHE A 192 5.21 -14.95 10.27
N GLY A 193 6.50 -14.76 10.58
CA GLY A 193 7.40 -15.85 10.96
C GLY A 193 7.92 -16.68 9.79
N VAL A 194 7.93 -16.12 8.57
CA VAL A 194 8.52 -16.80 7.41
C VAL A 194 10.04 -16.62 7.46
N PHE A 195 10.78 -17.73 7.37
CA PHE A 195 12.24 -17.71 7.40
C PHE A 195 12.84 -17.49 6.01
N PHE A 196 13.81 -16.58 5.91
CA PHE A 196 14.56 -16.33 4.69
C PHE A 196 16.00 -16.86 4.79
N VAL A 197 16.38 -17.78 3.89
CA VAL A 197 17.75 -18.33 3.81
C VAL A 197 18.64 -17.45 2.96
N GLY A 198 19.84 -17.15 3.46
CA GLY A 198 20.80 -16.26 2.80
C GLY A 198 20.65 -14.77 3.18
N HIS A 199 19.74 -14.45 4.11
CA HIS A 199 19.58 -13.08 4.61
C HIS A 199 20.75 -12.68 5.55
N PRO A 200 21.34 -11.48 5.42
CA PRO A 200 22.51 -11.07 6.20
C PRO A 200 22.24 -10.85 7.71
N ASP A 201 21.09 -10.29 8.08
CA ASP A 201 20.69 -10.03 9.49
C ASP A 201 19.18 -10.21 9.69
N LEU A 202 18.73 -11.46 9.82
CA LEU A 202 17.30 -11.76 9.99
C LEU A 202 16.91 -11.68 11.47
N ARG A 203 16.30 -10.56 11.86
CA ARG A 203 15.76 -10.33 13.22
C ARG A 203 14.54 -9.43 13.18
N ARG A 204 13.79 -9.43 14.28
CA ARG A 204 12.60 -8.59 14.52
C ARG A 204 12.91 -7.10 14.28
N ILE A 205 11.90 -6.35 13.89
CA ILE A 205 12.04 -4.93 13.52
C ILE A 205 10.85 -4.07 13.96
N MET A 206 9.63 -4.59 13.85
CA MET A 206 8.40 -3.89 14.22
C MET A 206 7.96 -4.22 15.65
N THR A 207 8.15 -5.46 16.09
CA THR A 207 7.71 -5.92 17.42
C THR A 207 8.70 -5.55 18.52
N ASP A 208 8.22 -5.57 19.77
CA ASP A 208 9.08 -5.35 20.94
C ASP A 208 10.15 -6.45 21.07
N TYR A 209 11.25 -6.15 21.73
CA TYR A 209 12.43 -7.01 21.80
C TYR A 209 12.14 -8.40 22.40
N GLY A 210 11.25 -8.45 23.39
CA GLY A 210 10.84 -9.68 24.08
C GLY A 210 9.48 -10.22 23.61
N PHE A 211 8.95 -9.74 22.49
CA PHE A 211 7.64 -10.15 22.00
C PHE A 211 7.65 -11.63 21.61
N ASP A 212 6.62 -12.38 22.01
CA ASP A 212 6.47 -13.79 21.65
C ASP A 212 5.29 -13.96 20.68
N GLY A 213 5.53 -14.68 19.58
CA GLY A 213 4.62 -14.83 18.46
C GLY A 213 4.75 -13.80 17.34
N HIS A 214 3.86 -13.94 16.35
CA HIS A 214 3.84 -13.23 15.07
C HIS A 214 2.46 -12.58 14.84
N PRO A 215 2.33 -11.24 14.95
CA PRO A 215 1.04 -10.57 15.08
C PRO A 215 0.05 -10.71 13.91
N LEU A 216 0.54 -10.84 12.66
CA LEU A 216 -0.33 -10.83 11.48
C LEU A 216 -0.83 -12.23 11.07
N ARG A 217 -0.47 -13.26 11.83
CA ARG A 217 -1.03 -14.60 11.66
C ARG A 217 -2.51 -14.62 12.09
N LYS A 218 -3.34 -15.44 11.44
CA LYS A 218 -4.80 -15.48 11.67
C LYS A 218 -5.22 -16.11 12.99
N ASP A 219 -4.35 -16.89 13.61
CA ASP A 219 -4.47 -17.47 14.94
C ASP A 219 -4.11 -16.50 16.07
N PHE A 220 -3.40 -15.41 15.77
CA PHE A 220 -3.01 -14.42 16.77
C PHE A 220 -4.21 -13.51 17.17
N PRO A 221 -4.49 -13.32 18.47
CA PRO A 221 -5.60 -12.48 18.91
C PRO A 221 -5.29 -10.99 18.66
N MET A 222 -6.31 -10.24 18.26
CA MET A 222 -6.18 -8.79 17.95
C MET A 222 -5.55 -7.97 19.07
N THR A 223 -5.75 -8.36 20.33
CA THR A 223 -5.27 -7.66 21.52
C THR A 223 -3.91 -8.15 22.01
N GLY A 224 -3.41 -9.27 21.48
CA GLY A 224 -2.24 -9.96 22.00
C GLY A 224 -2.50 -10.69 23.32
N TYR A 225 -1.42 -11.17 23.92
CA TYR A 225 -1.45 -11.98 25.15
C TYR A 225 -1.01 -11.22 26.41
N THR A 226 -0.25 -10.14 26.23
CA THR A 226 0.40 -9.41 27.33
C THR A 226 0.12 -7.92 27.26
N GLU A 227 0.05 -7.28 28.40
CA GLU A 227 0.00 -5.84 28.56
C GLU A 227 1.18 -5.33 29.39
N ILE A 228 1.37 -4.01 29.37
CA ILE A 228 2.51 -3.35 29.98
C ILE A 228 1.99 -2.32 30.99
N ARG A 229 2.46 -2.40 32.24
CA ARG A 229 2.19 -1.39 33.27
C ARG A 229 3.46 -1.00 34.03
N TYR A 230 3.45 0.19 34.63
CA TYR A 230 4.49 0.59 35.56
C TYR A 230 4.19 0.02 36.96
N ASP A 231 5.17 -0.66 37.55
CA ASP A 231 5.09 -1.20 38.91
C ASP A 231 5.87 -0.28 39.86
N GLU A 232 5.17 0.39 40.78
CA GLU A 232 5.76 1.36 41.71
C GLU A 232 6.70 0.66 42.72
N GLU A 233 6.37 -0.56 43.15
CA GLU A 233 7.19 -1.32 44.11
C GLU A 233 8.57 -1.67 43.51
N LYS A 234 8.56 -2.11 42.25
CA LYS A 234 9.78 -2.49 41.51
C LYS A 234 10.45 -1.31 40.80
N LYS A 235 9.78 -0.15 40.74
CA LYS A 235 10.18 1.06 39.99
C LYS A 235 10.58 0.77 38.54
N ARG A 236 9.87 -0.15 37.89
CA ARG A 236 10.15 -0.57 36.51
C ARG A 236 8.86 -0.94 35.78
N ILE A 237 8.97 -0.99 34.47
CA ILE A 237 7.90 -1.49 33.61
C ILE A 237 7.84 -3.02 33.73
N VAL A 238 6.65 -3.57 33.94
CA VAL A 238 6.39 -5.01 34.01
C VAL A 238 5.43 -5.42 32.89
N VAL A 239 5.64 -6.63 32.37
CA VAL A 239 4.81 -7.27 31.36
C VAL A 239 3.93 -8.30 32.07
N GLU A 240 2.62 -8.17 31.95
CA GLU A 240 1.63 -9.03 32.62
C GLU A 240 0.65 -9.61 31.60
N PRO A 241 -0.07 -10.70 31.93
CA PRO A 241 -1.16 -11.19 31.09
C PRO A 241 -2.22 -10.11 30.87
N LEU A 242 -2.78 -10.06 29.66
CA LEU A 242 -3.75 -9.04 29.26
C LEU A 242 -5.04 -9.10 30.10
N GLU A 243 -5.45 -7.97 30.68
CA GLU A 243 -6.74 -7.79 31.36
C GLU A 243 -7.44 -6.52 30.87
N MET A 244 -8.46 -6.67 30.02
CA MET A 244 -9.20 -5.52 29.47
C MET A 244 -10.42 -5.15 30.32
N THR A 245 -10.54 -3.85 30.63
CA THR A 245 -11.74 -3.29 31.29
C THR A 245 -13.01 -3.44 30.43
N GLN A 246 -12.86 -3.32 29.10
CA GLN A 246 -13.91 -3.58 28.14
C GLN A 246 -13.43 -4.59 27.10
N ALA A 247 -14.15 -5.70 26.97
CA ALA A 247 -13.85 -6.71 25.96
C ALA A 247 -14.09 -6.19 24.53
N PHE A 248 -13.26 -6.65 23.60
CA PHE A 248 -13.44 -6.39 22.17
C PHE A 248 -14.75 -7.03 21.67
N ARG A 249 -15.58 -6.24 20.98
CA ARG A 249 -16.85 -6.69 20.40
C ARG A 249 -16.70 -6.83 18.89
N ASN A 250 -16.76 -8.06 18.40
CA ASN A 250 -16.71 -8.34 16.97
C ASN A 250 -18.12 -8.24 16.35
N PHE A 251 -18.31 -7.34 15.39
CA PHE A 251 -19.59 -7.15 14.69
C PHE A 251 -19.70 -7.94 13.38
N ARG A 252 -18.75 -8.84 13.07
CA ARG A 252 -18.82 -9.69 11.87
C ARG A 252 -20.00 -10.66 11.86
N GLY A 253 -20.65 -10.92 13.01
CA GLY A 253 -21.88 -11.73 13.06
C GLY A 253 -23.07 -11.12 12.33
N GLY A 254 -23.03 -9.81 12.01
CA GLY A 254 -24.05 -9.12 11.21
C GLY A 254 -23.77 -9.10 9.70
N SER A 255 -22.83 -9.90 9.20
CA SER A 255 -22.57 -10.00 7.75
C SER A 255 -23.79 -10.55 7.00
N SER A 256 -23.97 -10.12 5.74
CA SER A 256 -25.06 -10.61 4.87
C SER A 256 -25.05 -12.14 4.76
N ALA A 257 -26.22 -12.77 4.94
CA ALA A 257 -26.41 -14.20 4.69
C ALA A 257 -26.51 -14.54 3.19
N TRP A 258 -26.82 -13.54 2.35
CA TRP A 258 -26.91 -13.67 0.91
C TRP A 258 -25.58 -13.31 0.25
N GLU A 259 -25.26 -14.00 -0.84
CA GLU A 259 -24.15 -13.62 -1.72
C GLU A 259 -24.38 -12.21 -2.25
N GLN A 260 -23.41 -11.32 -2.03
CA GLN A 260 -23.53 -9.89 -2.37
C GLN A 260 -23.15 -9.60 -3.83
N VAL A 261 -22.22 -10.37 -4.39
CA VAL A 261 -21.64 -10.17 -5.72
C VAL A 261 -21.54 -11.51 -6.43
N GLY A 262 -22.11 -11.58 -7.64
CA GLY A 262 -22.11 -12.79 -8.46
C GLY A 262 -20.73 -13.12 -9.08
N PRO A 263 -20.69 -14.09 -10.02
CA PRO A 263 -19.43 -14.61 -10.60
C PRO A 263 -18.63 -13.59 -11.44
N GLY A 264 -19.27 -12.50 -11.88
CA GLY A 264 -18.66 -11.49 -12.74
C GLY A 264 -18.44 -11.95 -14.18
N ASP A 265 -17.81 -11.08 -14.98
CA ASP A 265 -17.57 -11.32 -16.41
C ASP A 265 -16.11 -11.75 -16.66
N ASP A 266 -15.92 -12.80 -17.47
CA ASP A 266 -14.59 -13.27 -17.86
C ASP A 266 -14.02 -12.47 -19.05
N LEU A 267 -13.14 -11.52 -18.73
CA LEU A 267 -12.46 -10.64 -19.68
C LEU A 267 -11.24 -11.25 -20.37
N LYS A 268 -11.03 -12.57 -20.27
CA LYS A 268 -9.95 -13.25 -21.01
C LYS A 268 -10.10 -13.05 -22.52
N PRO A 269 -9.03 -12.64 -23.24
CA PRO A 269 -9.08 -12.51 -24.69
C PRO A 269 -9.32 -13.87 -25.36
N GLU A 270 -10.00 -13.87 -26.52
CA GLU A 270 -10.36 -15.10 -27.23
C GLU A 270 -9.14 -15.96 -27.62
N ALA A 271 -8.01 -15.32 -27.93
CA ALA A 271 -6.75 -15.99 -28.27
C ALA A 271 -6.19 -16.85 -27.12
N PHE A 272 -6.58 -16.59 -25.87
CA PHE A 272 -6.12 -17.32 -24.68
C PHE A 272 -7.20 -18.27 -24.12
N LYS A 273 -8.39 -18.31 -24.71
CA LYS A 273 -9.42 -19.28 -24.38
C LYS A 273 -9.16 -20.57 -25.16
N LEU A 274 -9.41 -21.71 -24.53
CA LEU A 274 -9.27 -23.00 -25.21
C LEU A 274 -10.29 -23.07 -26.36
N PRO A 275 -9.89 -23.52 -27.56
CA PRO A 275 -10.81 -23.63 -28.68
C PRO A 275 -11.89 -24.65 -28.36
N THR A 276 -13.15 -24.27 -28.56
CA THR A 276 -14.27 -25.20 -28.42
C THR A 276 -14.25 -26.20 -29.58
N PRO A 277 -14.35 -27.51 -29.31
CA PRO A 277 -14.40 -28.50 -30.38
C PRO A 277 -15.64 -28.25 -31.24
N LYS A 278 -15.49 -28.40 -32.56
CA LYS A 278 -16.63 -28.26 -33.48
C LYS A 278 -17.67 -29.33 -33.15
N PRO A 279 -18.98 -29.00 -33.14
CA PRO A 279 -20.02 -29.99 -32.94
C PRO A 279 -19.96 -31.05 -34.05
N GLU A 280 -20.17 -32.32 -33.68
CA GLU A 280 -20.25 -33.41 -34.65
C GLU A 280 -21.38 -33.14 -35.66
N PRO A 281 -21.19 -33.49 -36.95
CA PRO A 281 -22.26 -33.35 -37.93
C PRO A 281 -23.46 -34.20 -37.50
N PRO A 282 -24.70 -33.71 -37.71
CA PRO A 282 -25.89 -34.47 -37.33
C PRO A 282 -25.85 -35.83 -38.00
N LYS A 283 -26.00 -36.91 -37.20
CA LYS A 283 -26.15 -38.27 -37.72
C LYS A 283 -27.33 -38.23 -38.69
N VAL A 284 -27.04 -38.42 -39.97
CA VAL A 284 -28.09 -38.60 -40.98
C VAL A 284 -28.82 -39.87 -40.59
N GLU A 285 -30.03 -39.72 -40.04
CA GLU A 285 -30.93 -40.84 -39.88
C GLU A 285 -31.19 -41.39 -41.28
N GLU A 286 -30.61 -42.55 -41.57
CA GLU A 286 -30.99 -43.34 -42.72
C GLU A 286 -32.49 -43.62 -42.60
N LYS A 287 -33.29 -42.83 -43.33
CA LYS A 287 -34.72 -43.10 -43.49
C LYS A 287 -34.83 -44.47 -44.17
N LYS A 288 -35.19 -45.47 -43.37
CA LYS A 288 -35.62 -46.79 -43.84
C LYS A 288 -36.90 -46.69 -44.66
#